data_AF-A0A6N6KDY3-F1
#
_entry.id   AF-A0A6N6KDY3-F1
#
_cell.length_a   1.000
_cell.length_b   1.000
_cell.length_c   1.000
_cell.angle_alpha   90.00
_cell.angle_beta   90.00
_cell.angle_gamma   90.00
#
_symmetry.space_group_name_H-M   'P 1'
#
loop_
_entity.id
_entity.type
_entity.pdbx_description
1 polymer ?
#
loop_
_entity_poly.entity_id
_entity_poly.type
_entity_poly.pdbx_seq_one_letter_code
_entity_poly.pdbx_strand_id
1 'polypeptide(L)'
;MFISSNGGLSAGRKNAEFSLFPYYTDDKITESSDTTGSKSIFWVHKDNGLHIWEPFSIRYEGRYEISRNLYKNIYGDKVIFEEVNHDLGLAFRYQWSSSDKFGFVKKSQLINTGAEEVRISILDGIQNILPYGVGSYLQNQTSNLVDAYKRSELIKETGIGIFALSAIIVDKAEPSEALKANVVWSAGLDNPKYLLSSLQLNAFRKGISVREEQDVKAEKGAYFVQTEISLSAKAEKDWIIVADVNKSQASLVKISSVLTLEKNPASLVEEDVAAGTSHLVELNAAADALQLTADKFRDTRHFSNTLFNIMRGGIFDMNYQIEKWDFSEYLSRANKEVFKLAEEVIN
;
A
#
# COMPACT_ATOMS: atom_id res chain seq x y z
N MET A 1 -2.11 4.57 -7.70
CA MET A 1 -0.75 4.60 -7.14
C MET A 1 0.18 5.12 -8.22
N PHE A 2 1.03 6.10 -7.89
CA PHE A 2 2.10 6.59 -8.75
C PHE A 2 3.41 6.25 -8.06
N ILE A 3 4.28 5.48 -8.72
CA ILE A 3 5.48 4.90 -8.11
C ILE A 3 6.65 4.96 -9.08
N SER A 4 7.79 5.40 -8.56
CA SER A 4 9.07 5.44 -9.27
C SER A 4 9.78 4.10 -9.21
N SER A 5 10.69 3.85 -10.15
CA SER A 5 11.47 2.62 -10.21
C SER A 5 12.45 2.45 -9.04
N ASN A 6 12.69 3.50 -8.25
CA ASN A 6 13.46 3.43 -7.00
C ASN A 6 12.59 3.13 -5.76
N GLY A 7 11.28 2.95 -5.93
CA GLY A 7 10.34 2.63 -4.85
C GLY A 7 9.67 3.85 -4.20
N GLY A 8 10.09 5.08 -4.52
CA GLY A 8 9.40 6.29 -4.08
C GLY A 8 7.98 6.35 -4.68
N LEU A 9 6.97 6.63 -3.85
CA LEU A 9 5.57 6.58 -4.29
C LEU A 9 4.66 7.60 -3.61
N SER A 10 3.56 7.89 -4.31
CA SER A 10 2.32 8.40 -3.71
C SER A 10 1.17 7.45 -4.05
N ALA A 11 0.31 7.17 -3.08
CA ALA A 11 -0.83 6.29 -3.24
C ALA A 11 -2.01 6.78 -2.41
N GLY A 12 -3.23 6.47 -2.84
CA GLY A 12 -4.48 6.86 -2.22
C GLY A 12 -5.65 6.27 -3.02
N ARG A 13 -6.87 6.38 -2.48
CA ARG A 13 -8.10 5.93 -3.17
C ARG A 13 -8.94 7.14 -3.54
N LYS A 14 -9.68 7.06 -4.64
CA LYS A 14 -10.54 8.14 -5.16
C LYS A 14 -9.78 9.37 -5.68
N ASN A 15 -9.07 10.12 -4.82
CA ASN A 15 -8.32 11.32 -5.20
C ASN A 15 -7.25 11.68 -4.15
N ALA A 16 -6.50 12.77 -4.38
CA ALA A 16 -5.39 13.20 -3.53
C ALA A 16 -5.79 13.60 -2.10
N GLU A 17 -7.06 13.87 -1.83
CA GLU A 17 -7.57 14.20 -0.49
C GLU A 17 -7.70 12.96 0.41
N PHE A 18 -7.59 11.77 -0.16
CA PHE A 18 -7.57 10.48 0.54
C PHE A 18 -6.27 9.73 0.24
N SER A 19 -5.16 10.44 0.36
CA SER A 19 -3.81 9.90 0.18
C SER A 19 -3.36 9.10 1.39
N LEU A 20 -2.72 7.95 1.13
CA LEU A 20 -1.99 7.14 2.11
C LEU A 20 -0.57 7.68 2.31
N PHE A 21 0.09 8.11 1.23
CA PHE A 21 1.40 8.77 1.24
C PHE A 21 1.27 10.16 0.61
N PRO A 22 2.07 11.16 1.02
CA PRO A 22 1.96 12.52 0.50
C PRO A 22 1.90 12.61 -1.02
N TYR A 23 0.99 13.45 -1.53
CA TYR A 23 0.81 13.68 -2.97
C TYR A 23 1.63 14.89 -3.42
N TYR A 24 2.79 14.60 -4.02
CA TYR A 24 3.76 15.57 -4.52
C TYR A 24 3.99 15.41 -6.04
N THR A 25 4.77 16.30 -6.62
CA THR A 25 5.29 16.16 -7.99
C THR A 25 6.21 14.94 -8.09
N ASP A 26 6.37 14.40 -9.30
CA ASP A 26 7.03 13.12 -9.54
C ASP A 26 8.53 13.14 -9.23
N ASP A 27 9.20 14.29 -9.42
CA ASP A 27 10.56 14.57 -8.97
C ASP A 27 10.69 14.36 -7.45
N LYS A 28 9.85 15.03 -6.66
CA LYS A 28 9.84 14.93 -5.20
C LYS A 28 9.45 13.55 -4.70
N ILE A 29 8.50 12.89 -5.38
CA ILE A 29 8.14 11.50 -5.07
C ILE A 29 9.35 10.59 -5.25
N THR A 30 10.08 10.73 -6.35
CA THR A 30 11.29 9.95 -6.64
C THR A 30 12.38 10.20 -5.60
N GLU A 31 12.62 11.46 -5.22
CA GLU A 31 13.60 11.85 -4.19
C GLU A 31 13.22 11.35 -2.78
N SER A 32 11.94 11.10 -2.52
CA SER A 32 11.43 10.75 -1.18
C SER A 32 11.61 9.28 -0.78
N SER A 33 12.14 8.41 -1.65
CA SER A 33 12.21 6.94 -1.47
C SER A 33 12.85 6.48 -0.14
N ASP A 34 13.79 7.23 0.44
CA ASP A 34 14.39 6.86 1.74
C ASP A 34 13.49 7.18 2.95
N THR A 35 12.51 8.07 2.77
CA THR A 35 11.69 8.64 3.87
C THR A 35 10.20 8.36 3.75
N THR A 36 9.72 7.96 2.56
CA THR A 36 8.30 7.73 2.28
C THR A 36 8.11 6.38 1.60
N GLY A 37 7.10 5.62 2.02
CA GLY A 37 6.79 4.34 1.43
C GLY A 37 7.53 3.17 2.06
N SER A 38 7.89 2.19 1.24
CA SER A 38 8.52 0.93 1.68
C SER A 38 9.86 1.16 2.35
N LYS A 39 10.10 0.49 3.48
CA LYS A 39 11.41 0.49 4.15
C LYS A 39 11.63 -0.85 4.86
N SER A 40 12.81 -1.44 4.64
CA SER A 40 13.19 -2.74 5.19
C SER A 40 14.64 -2.71 5.62
N ILE A 41 14.92 -3.14 6.85
CA ILE A 41 16.27 -3.27 7.41
C ILE A 41 16.38 -4.66 8.02
N PHE A 42 17.46 -5.36 7.70
CA PHE A 42 17.75 -6.71 8.16
C PHE A 42 19.06 -6.74 8.93
N TRP A 43 19.03 -7.42 10.06
CA TRP A 43 20.22 -7.83 10.80
C TRP A 43 20.46 -9.30 10.50
N VAL A 44 21.50 -9.59 9.74
CA VAL A 44 21.83 -10.93 9.30
C VAL A 44 23.01 -11.43 10.12
N HIS A 45 22.78 -12.47 10.90
CA HIS A 45 23.82 -13.15 11.67
C HIS A 45 24.43 -14.26 10.80
N LYS A 46 25.66 -14.03 10.32
CA LYS A 46 26.40 -14.92 9.44
C LYS A 46 27.90 -14.81 9.75
N ASP A 47 28.65 -15.90 9.60
CA ASP A 47 30.12 -15.93 9.78
C ASP A 47 30.62 -15.37 11.14
N ASN A 48 29.89 -15.64 12.23
CA ASN A 48 30.12 -15.06 13.58
C ASN A 48 30.05 -13.52 13.66
N GLY A 49 29.53 -12.86 12.62
CA GLY A 49 29.33 -11.42 12.54
C GLY A 49 27.85 -11.02 12.50
N LEU A 50 27.60 -9.73 12.76
CA LEU A 50 26.32 -9.08 12.51
C LEU A 50 26.45 -8.19 11.27
N HIS A 51 25.67 -8.49 10.24
CA HIS A 51 25.64 -7.76 8.98
C HIS A 51 24.33 -6.97 8.88
N ILE A 52 24.43 -5.66 8.66
CA ILE A 52 23.26 -4.81 8.43
C ILE A 52 23.03 -4.72 6.93
N TRP A 53 21.83 -5.09 6.48
CA TRP A 53 21.42 -4.98 5.09
C TRP A 53 20.09 -4.21 5.00
N GLU A 54 20.10 -3.10 4.27
CA GLU A 54 18.92 -2.25 4.04
C GLU A 54 18.65 -2.18 2.53
N PRO A 55 17.90 -3.14 1.96
CA PRO A 55 17.66 -3.18 0.53
C PRO A 55 16.90 -1.95 0.04
N PHE A 56 17.11 -1.63 -1.24
CA PHE A 56 16.57 -0.47 -1.95
C PHE A 56 17.03 0.91 -1.43
N SER A 57 17.82 0.96 -0.36
CA SER A 57 18.41 2.19 0.18
C SER A 57 19.73 2.55 -0.51
N ILE A 58 20.12 3.82 -0.41
CA ILE A 58 21.45 4.33 -0.79
C ILE A 58 22.42 4.42 0.40
N ARG A 59 21.96 4.10 1.62
CA ARG A 59 22.72 4.33 2.86
C ARG A 59 23.99 3.48 3.01
N TYR A 60 24.04 2.33 2.34
CA TYR A 60 25.17 1.40 2.39
C TYR A 60 25.68 1.09 0.98
N GLU A 61 25.65 2.09 0.09
CA GLU A 61 26.15 1.96 -1.27
C GLU A 61 27.60 1.44 -1.29
N GLY A 62 27.86 0.44 -2.14
CA GLY A 62 29.17 -0.21 -2.26
C GLY A 62 29.53 -1.17 -1.12
N ARG A 63 28.68 -1.37 -0.10
CA ARG A 63 28.96 -2.30 1.02
C ARG A 63 28.83 -3.78 0.62
N TYR A 64 27.90 -4.09 -0.27
CA TYR A 64 27.63 -5.46 -0.71
C TYR A 64 27.58 -5.54 -2.23
N GLU A 65 27.90 -6.71 -2.78
CA GLU A 65 27.56 -7.05 -4.15
C GLU A 65 26.04 -7.32 -4.25
N ILE A 66 25.33 -6.46 -4.98
CA ILE A 66 23.87 -6.52 -5.09
C ILE A 66 23.37 -6.50 -6.53
N SER A 67 22.19 -7.08 -6.75
CA SER A 67 21.41 -6.90 -7.98
C SER A 67 20.01 -6.42 -7.64
N ARG A 68 19.52 -5.39 -8.35
CA ARG A 68 18.16 -4.87 -8.20
C ARG A 68 17.36 -5.15 -9.45
N ASN A 69 16.21 -5.80 -9.28
CA ASN A 69 15.29 -6.11 -10.36
C ASN A 69 13.93 -5.45 -10.10
N LEU A 70 13.27 -5.03 -11.18
CA LEU A 70 11.94 -4.45 -11.15
C LEU A 70 11.04 -5.24 -12.09
N TYR A 71 9.90 -5.67 -11.57
CA TYR A 71 8.93 -6.46 -12.32
C TYR A 71 7.59 -5.73 -12.32
N LYS A 72 6.87 -5.78 -13.45
CA LYS A 72 5.48 -5.35 -13.55
C LYS A 72 4.73 -6.42 -14.33
N ASN A 73 3.56 -6.83 -13.83
CA ASN A 73 2.79 -7.87 -14.51
C ASN A 73 2.16 -7.34 -15.82
N ILE A 74 1.66 -8.27 -16.63
CA ILE A 74 1.10 -7.99 -17.96
C ILE A 74 -0.16 -7.11 -17.90
N TYR A 75 -0.92 -7.17 -16.80
CA TYR A 75 -2.13 -6.36 -16.61
C TYR A 75 -1.84 -4.97 -16.04
N GLY A 76 -0.63 -4.77 -15.48
CA GLY A 76 -0.18 -3.49 -14.95
C GLY A 76 -0.70 -3.11 -13.56
N ASP A 77 -1.40 -4.00 -12.87
CA ASP A 77 -1.95 -3.80 -11.53
C ASP A 77 -1.03 -4.27 -10.39
N LYS A 78 0.12 -4.90 -10.72
CA LYS A 78 1.10 -5.40 -9.74
C LYS A 78 2.52 -5.00 -10.12
N VAL A 79 3.30 -4.56 -9.14
CA VAL A 79 4.72 -4.22 -9.29
C VAL A 79 5.54 -4.86 -8.17
N ILE A 80 6.70 -5.44 -8.51
CA ILE A 80 7.60 -6.12 -7.58
C ILE A 80 8.97 -5.47 -7.64
N PHE A 81 9.52 -5.15 -6.48
CA PHE A 81 10.90 -4.71 -6.30
C PHE A 81 11.68 -5.86 -5.66
N GLU A 82 12.83 -6.20 -6.22
CA GLU A 82 13.71 -7.26 -5.72
C GLU A 82 15.12 -6.72 -5.56
N GLU A 83 15.75 -7.04 -4.44
CA GLU A 83 17.19 -6.90 -4.26
C GLU A 83 17.78 -8.24 -3.83
N VAL A 84 18.76 -8.72 -4.58
CA VAL A 84 19.58 -9.88 -4.25
C VAL A 84 20.89 -9.37 -3.68
N ASN A 85 21.23 -9.82 -2.48
CA ASN A 85 22.53 -9.61 -1.83
C ASN A 85 23.37 -10.88 -1.98
N HIS A 86 24.37 -10.83 -2.85
CA HIS A 86 25.18 -11.99 -3.25
C HIS A 86 26.14 -12.41 -2.13
N ASP A 87 26.66 -11.47 -1.35
CA ASP A 87 27.55 -11.74 -0.23
C ASP A 87 26.83 -12.48 0.91
N LEU A 88 25.62 -12.03 1.23
CA LEU A 88 24.81 -12.63 2.27
C LEU A 88 24.10 -13.90 1.80
N GLY A 89 23.92 -14.10 0.50
CA GLY A 89 23.13 -15.21 -0.04
C GLY A 89 21.65 -15.04 0.32
N LEU A 90 21.14 -13.82 0.19
CA LEU A 90 19.75 -13.47 0.51
C LEU A 90 19.12 -12.68 -0.63
N ALA A 91 17.83 -12.86 -0.83
CA ALA A 91 17.02 -12.03 -1.72
C ALA A 91 15.80 -11.52 -0.96
N PHE A 92 15.48 -10.25 -1.12
CA PHE A 92 14.29 -9.65 -0.55
C PHE A 92 13.45 -9.05 -1.66
N ARG A 93 12.16 -9.40 -1.64
CA ARG A 93 11.16 -8.93 -2.58
C ARG A 93 10.02 -8.27 -1.83
N TYR A 94 9.48 -7.19 -2.39
CA TYR A 94 8.15 -6.74 -2.03
C TYR A 94 7.32 -6.41 -3.28
N GLN A 95 6.05 -6.80 -3.24
CA GLN A 95 5.05 -6.54 -4.27
C GLN A 95 4.01 -5.56 -3.75
N TRP A 96 3.68 -4.56 -4.55
CA TRP A 96 2.46 -3.76 -4.35
C TRP A 96 1.31 -4.34 -5.19
N SER A 97 0.13 -4.41 -4.58
CA SER A 97 -1.13 -4.80 -5.22
C SER A 97 -2.30 -4.01 -4.62
N SER A 98 -3.43 -4.00 -5.31
CA SER A 98 -4.68 -3.40 -4.82
C SER A 98 -5.72 -4.47 -4.50
N SER A 99 -6.47 -4.24 -3.43
CA SER A 99 -7.68 -4.96 -3.03
C SER A 99 -8.78 -3.93 -2.82
N ASP A 100 -9.98 -4.20 -3.35
CA ASP A 100 -11.10 -3.29 -3.16
C ASP A 100 -11.55 -3.27 -1.69
N LYS A 101 -11.58 -4.45 -1.05
CA LYS A 101 -12.01 -4.60 0.34
C LYS A 101 -10.97 -4.07 1.35
N PHE A 102 -9.69 -4.30 1.08
CA PHE A 102 -8.61 -4.12 2.06
C PHE A 102 -7.62 -3.00 1.73
N GLY A 103 -7.70 -2.39 0.54
CA GLY A 103 -6.83 -1.27 0.14
C GLY A 103 -5.54 -1.72 -0.55
N PHE A 104 -4.41 -1.16 -0.14
CA PHE A 104 -3.10 -1.47 -0.70
C PHE A 104 -2.42 -2.61 0.05
N VAL A 105 -1.90 -3.58 -0.68
CA VAL A 105 -1.25 -4.77 -0.13
C VAL A 105 0.22 -4.75 -0.53
N LYS A 106 1.11 -4.66 0.46
CA LYS A 106 2.55 -4.91 0.33
C LYS A 106 2.81 -6.36 0.74
N LYS A 107 3.01 -7.26 -0.24
CA LYS A 107 3.43 -8.64 0.02
C LYS A 107 4.96 -8.69 0.03
N SER A 108 5.54 -9.08 1.14
CA SER A 108 6.99 -9.21 1.33
C SER A 108 7.40 -10.67 1.30
N GLN A 109 8.58 -10.94 0.75
CA GLN A 109 9.19 -12.26 0.73
C GLN A 109 10.70 -12.13 0.96
N LEU A 110 11.22 -12.88 1.93
CA LEU A 110 12.65 -13.00 2.21
C LEU A 110 13.10 -14.43 1.90
N ILE A 111 14.09 -14.58 1.02
CA ILE A 111 14.58 -15.87 0.54
C ILE A 111 16.04 -16.05 0.92
N ASN A 112 16.36 -17.18 1.55
CA ASN A 112 17.72 -17.62 1.75
C ASN A 112 18.20 -18.35 0.49
N THR A 113 19.01 -17.68 -0.34
CA THR A 113 19.60 -18.28 -1.54
C THR A 113 20.91 -19.02 -1.22
N GLY A 114 21.40 -18.96 0.02
CA GLY A 114 22.58 -19.66 0.51
C GLY A 114 22.37 -21.16 0.75
N ALA A 115 23.41 -21.79 1.28
CA ALA A 115 23.45 -23.22 1.62
C ALA A 115 23.34 -23.50 3.13
N GLU A 116 23.35 -22.45 3.97
CA GLU A 116 23.30 -22.55 5.42
C GLU A 116 22.09 -21.80 5.97
N GLU A 117 21.65 -22.18 7.17
CA GLU A 117 20.63 -21.42 7.90
C GLU A 117 21.20 -20.07 8.36
N VAL A 118 20.39 -19.02 8.28
CA VAL A 118 20.74 -17.70 8.78
C VAL A 118 19.71 -17.22 9.79
N ARG A 119 20.17 -16.57 10.86
CA ARG A 119 19.29 -15.87 11.80
C ARG A 119 19.16 -14.42 11.37
N ILE A 120 17.93 -13.93 11.32
CA ILE A 120 17.62 -12.60 10.80
C ILE A 120 16.70 -11.86 11.76
N SER A 121 17.12 -10.69 12.23
CA SER A 121 16.18 -9.71 12.81
C SER A 121 15.63 -8.84 11.67
N ILE A 122 14.33 -8.91 11.47
CA ILE A 122 13.61 -8.18 10.43
C ILE A 122 13.05 -6.90 11.05
N LEU A 123 13.22 -5.78 10.36
CA LEU A 123 12.40 -4.57 10.56
C LEU A 123 11.88 -4.13 9.19
N ASP A 124 10.62 -4.47 8.89
CA ASP A 124 9.98 -4.19 7.59
C ASP A 124 8.71 -3.38 7.77
N GLY A 125 8.44 -2.46 6.86
CA GLY A 125 7.32 -1.55 7.04
C GLY A 125 7.09 -0.57 5.91
N ILE A 126 6.21 0.39 6.23
CA ILE A 126 5.95 1.58 5.44
C ILE A 126 6.02 2.83 6.33
N GLN A 127 6.52 3.93 5.80
CA GLN A 127 6.73 5.18 6.57
C GLN A 127 6.21 6.42 5.85
N ASN A 128 6.06 7.50 6.62
CA ASN A 128 5.42 8.75 6.21
C ASN A 128 3.97 8.54 5.72
N ILE A 129 3.26 7.70 6.46
CA ILE A 129 1.83 7.47 6.29
C ILE A 129 1.10 8.75 6.70
N LEU A 130 0.23 9.23 5.81
CA LEU A 130 -0.63 10.35 6.11
C LEU A 130 -1.76 9.91 7.04
N PRO A 131 -2.14 10.74 8.02
CA PRO A 131 -3.42 10.56 8.68
C PRO A 131 -4.57 10.97 7.75
N TYR A 132 -5.77 10.48 8.05
CA TYR A 132 -6.98 10.96 7.37
C TYR A 132 -7.21 12.46 7.62
N GLY A 133 -7.76 13.16 6.63
CA GLY A 133 -8.24 14.54 6.77
C GLY A 133 -7.21 15.62 6.46
N VAL A 134 -6.01 15.23 6.03
CA VAL A 134 -5.00 16.18 5.54
C VAL A 134 -5.16 16.32 4.03
N GLY A 135 -5.72 17.44 3.60
CA GLY A 135 -5.85 17.75 2.19
C GLY A 135 -4.51 18.00 1.51
N SER A 136 -4.47 17.78 0.19
CA SER A 136 -3.23 17.84 -0.59
C SER A 136 -2.55 19.21 -0.54
N TYR A 137 -3.34 20.29 -0.55
CA TYR A 137 -2.84 21.67 -0.42
C TYR A 137 -2.11 21.90 0.91
N LEU A 138 -2.73 21.53 2.04
CA LEU A 138 -2.16 21.71 3.38
C LEU A 138 -0.86 20.90 3.53
N GLN A 139 -0.85 19.66 3.06
CA GLN A 139 0.34 18.80 3.08
C GLN A 139 1.49 19.35 2.22
N ASN A 140 1.19 20.06 1.13
CA ASN A 140 2.19 20.65 0.25
C ASN A 140 2.79 21.95 0.78
N GLN A 141 1.99 22.75 1.50
CA GLN A 141 2.43 24.07 1.94
C GLN A 141 2.96 24.11 3.37
N THR A 142 2.37 23.36 4.29
CA THR A 142 2.61 23.48 5.73
C THR A 142 2.67 22.11 6.41
N SER A 143 3.40 21.16 5.83
CA SER A 143 3.53 19.79 6.36
C SER A 143 4.03 19.73 7.82
N ASN A 144 4.85 20.70 8.23
CA ASN A 144 5.33 20.85 9.61
C ASN A 144 4.19 21.19 10.60
N LEU A 145 3.24 22.03 10.20
CA LEU A 145 2.03 22.29 10.99
C LEU A 145 1.21 21.01 11.13
N VAL A 146 1.04 20.27 10.03
CA VAL A 146 0.31 19.00 10.04
C VAL A 146 0.94 18.02 11.03
N ASP A 147 2.28 17.94 11.07
CA ASP A 147 3.00 17.04 11.97
C ASP A 147 2.55 17.23 13.43
N ALA A 148 2.35 18.45 13.92
CA ALA A 148 1.92 18.74 15.30
C ALA A 148 0.55 18.15 15.69
N TYR A 149 -0.30 17.83 14.72
CA TYR A 149 -1.64 17.26 14.93
C TYR A 149 -1.67 15.74 14.77
N LYS A 150 -0.58 15.12 14.31
CA LYS A 150 -0.53 13.68 14.06
C LYS A 150 -0.60 12.89 15.36
N ARG A 151 -1.39 11.82 15.34
CA ARG A 151 -1.39 10.78 16.37
C ARG A 151 -1.48 9.41 15.71
N SER A 152 -0.52 8.56 16.04
CA SER A 152 -0.43 7.19 15.56
C SER A 152 -0.62 6.25 16.74
N GLU A 153 -1.61 5.36 16.69
CA GLU A 153 -1.98 4.47 17.80
C GLU A 153 -1.97 2.99 17.37
N LEU A 154 -1.66 2.08 18.29
CA LEU A 154 -1.66 0.63 18.06
C LEU A 154 -2.80 -0.04 18.84
N ILE A 155 -3.62 -0.82 18.15
CA ILE A 155 -4.48 -1.83 18.80
C ILE A 155 -3.64 -3.07 19.02
N LYS A 156 -3.11 -3.23 20.23
CA LYS A 156 -2.12 -4.27 20.55
C LYS A 156 -2.62 -5.68 20.26
N GLU A 157 -3.89 -5.96 20.51
CA GLU A 157 -4.50 -7.28 20.39
C GLU A 157 -4.51 -7.79 18.94
N THR A 158 -4.56 -6.87 17.96
CA THR A 158 -4.68 -7.19 16.54
C THR A 158 -3.50 -6.69 15.70
N GLY A 159 -2.61 -5.88 16.28
CA GLY A 159 -1.50 -5.26 15.55
C GLY A 159 -1.92 -4.18 14.57
N ILE A 160 -3.14 -3.64 14.67
CA ILE A 160 -3.63 -2.57 13.78
C ILE A 160 -3.03 -1.23 14.21
N GLY A 161 -2.30 -0.58 13.31
CA GLY A 161 -1.88 0.82 13.41
C GLY A 161 -2.97 1.76 12.87
N ILE A 162 -3.29 2.79 13.65
CA ILE A 162 -4.28 3.83 13.35
C ILE A 162 -3.53 5.14 13.16
N PHE A 163 -3.70 5.78 12.01
CA PHE A 163 -3.05 7.05 11.65
C PHE A 163 -4.12 8.14 11.51
N ALA A 164 -4.21 8.99 12.51
CA ALA A 164 -5.26 10.01 12.63
C ALA A 164 -4.68 11.39 12.99
N LEU A 165 -5.54 12.39 12.90
CA LEU A 165 -5.29 13.69 13.50
C LEU A 165 -5.96 13.74 14.86
N SER A 166 -5.40 14.51 15.80
CA SER A 166 -6.08 14.83 17.06
C SER A 166 -7.34 15.68 16.83
N ALA A 167 -7.33 16.54 15.81
CA ALA A 167 -8.45 17.32 15.32
C ALA A 167 -8.22 17.66 13.84
N ILE A 168 -9.30 17.87 13.07
CA ILE A 168 -9.18 18.38 11.70
C ILE A 168 -8.67 19.83 11.76
N ILE A 169 -7.67 20.12 10.93
CA ILE A 169 -7.01 21.43 10.91
C ILE A 169 -7.93 22.40 10.15
N VAL A 170 -8.53 23.34 10.88
CA VAL A 170 -9.39 24.39 10.35
C VAL A 170 -9.02 25.74 10.97
N ASP A 171 -9.21 26.82 10.23
CA ASP A 171 -8.96 28.20 10.70
C ASP A 171 -10.10 28.73 11.60
N LYS A 172 -11.27 28.10 11.53
CA LYS A 172 -12.41 28.48 12.35
C LYS A 172 -12.19 28.07 13.80
N ALA A 173 -12.52 28.97 14.72
CA ALA A 173 -12.56 28.70 16.16
C ALA A 173 -13.80 27.86 16.55
N GLU A 174 -13.91 26.66 15.98
CA GLU A 174 -14.97 25.69 16.25
C GLU A 174 -14.38 24.29 16.47
N PRO A 175 -15.02 23.41 17.25
CA PRO A 175 -14.59 22.02 17.35
C PRO A 175 -14.59 21.34 15.98
N SER A 176 -13.50 20.65 15.66
CA SER A 176 -13.35 19.94 14.39
C SER A 176 -12.81 18.54 14.63
N GLU A 177 -13.71 17.60 14.91
CA GLU A 177 -13.38 16.23 15.29
C GLU A 177 -12.84 15.41 14.11
N ALA A 178 -11.76 14.67 14.34
CA ALA A 178 -11.17 13.76 13.36
C ALA A 178 -11.65 12.31 13.60
N LEU A 179 -12.85 12.00 13.13
CA LEU A 179 -13.53 10.71 13.42
C LEU A 179 -13.21 9.58 12.42
N LYS A 180 -12.15 9.71 11.63
CA LYS A 180 -11.68 8.69 10.69
C LYS A 180 -10.15 8.64 10.69
N ALA A 181 -9.62 7.53 10.21
CA ALA A 181 -8.19 7.28 10.15
C ALA A 181 -7.79 6.57 8.85
N ASN A 182 -6.51 6.64 8.53
CA ASN A 182 -5.88 5.64 7.69
C ASN A 182 -5.41 4.50 8.61
N VAL A 183 -5.47 3.26 8.14
CA VAL A 183 -5.18 2.08 8.96
C VAL A 183 -4.18 1.17 8.27
N VAL A 184 -3.30 0.55 9.05
CA VAL A 184 -2.34 -0.44 8.57
C VAL A 184 -2.31 -1.63 9.50
N TRP A 185 -2.22 -2.83 8.95
CA TRP A 185 -2.06 -4.07 9.72
C TRP A 185 -1.19 -5.06 8.95
N SER A 186 -0.80 -6.16 9.60
CA SER A 186 0.07 -7.16 8.99
C SER A 186 -0.34 -8.59 9.36
N ALA A 187 0.12 -9.56 8.57
CA ALA A 187 -0.06 -10.98 8.82
C ALA A 187 1.11 -11.78 8.24
N GLY A 188 1.40 -12.96 8.80
CA GLY A 188 2.45 -13.88 8.34
C GLY A 188 3.74 -13.89 9.20
N LEU A 189 3.90 -12.94 10.11
CA LEU A 189 4.97 -12.92 11.10
C LEU A 189 4.44 -13.26 12.50
N ASP A 190 5.20 -14.07 13.23
CA ASP A 190 4.85 -14.50 14.57
C ASP A 190 5.31 -13.46 15.60
N ASN A 191 4.38 -13.04 16.47
CA ASN A 191 4.60 -12.13 17.61
C ASN A 191 5.51 -10.92 17.31
N PRO A 192 5.26 -10.13 16.25
CA PRO A 192 6.10 -8.99 15.96
C PRO A 192 5.91 -7.88 17.01
N LYS A 193 6.96 -7.09 17.24
CA LYS A 193 6.84 -5.77 17.85
C LYS A 193 6.46 -4.76 16.77
N TYR A 194 5.72 -3.73 17.15
CA TYR A 194 5.28 -2.70 16.22
C TYR A 194 5.93 -1.35 16.49
N LEU A 195 6.32 -0.63 15.43
CA LEU A 195 6.65 0.79 15.49
C LEU A 195 5.60 1.58 14.72
N LEU A 196 5.20 2.72 15.29
CA LEU A 196 4.21 3.63 14.72
C LEU A 196 4.86 4.89 14.12
N SER A 197 6.18 4.97 14.18
CA SER A 197 7.00 6.09 13.70
C SER A 197 8.34 5.61 13.17
N SER A 198 9.08 6.51 12.53
CA SER A 198 10.44 6.25 12.05
C SER A 198 11.55 6.62 13.06
N LEU A 199 11.20 6.95 14.32
CA LEU A 199 12.13 7.48 15.32
C LEU A 199 13.28 6.50 15.63
N GLN A 200 12.98 5.20 15.70
CA GLN A 200 13.94 4.18 16.10
C GLN A 200 14.71 3.55 14.93
N LEU A 201 14.44 3.94 13.67
CA LEU A 201 15.10 3.34 12.49
C LEU A 201 16.62 3.51 12.53
N ASN A 202 17.11 4.68 12.92
CA ASN A 202 18.55 4.93 13.00
C ASN A 202 19.23 4.14 14.12
N ALA A 203 18.52 3.86 15.21
CA ALA A 203 19.02 2.97 16.26
C ALA A 203 19.12 1.53 15.73
N PHE A 204 18.08 1.07 15.02
CA PHE A 204 18.09 -0.25 14.40
C PHE A 204 19.20 -0.41 13.36
N ARG A 205 19.45 0.59 12.51
CA ARG A 205 20.60 0.62 11.57
C ARG A 205 21.97 0.47 12.24
N LYS A 206 22.06 0.78 13.54
CA LYS A 206 23.29 0.69 14.34
C LYS A 206 23.38 -0.60 15.17
N GLY A 207 22.49 -1.56 14.96
CA GLY A 207 22.47 -2.81 15.75
C GLY A 207 21.82 -2.65 17.14
N ILE A 208 21.04 -1.58 17.36
CA ILE A 208 20.36 -1.33 18.64
C ILE A 208 18.90 -1.78 18.55
N SER A 209 18.46 -2.60 19.50
CA SER A 209 17.11 -3.18 19.52
C SER A 209 16.04 -2.10 19.67
N VAL A 210 14.90 -2.28 19.03
CA VAL A 210 13.76 -1.36 19.13
C VAL A 210 12.80 -1.74 20.26
N ARG A 211 12.05 -0.74 20.73
CA ARG A 211 10.94 -0.88 21.66
C ARG A 211 9.62 -0.67 20.92
N GLU A 212 8.61 -1.47 21.25
CA GLU A 212 7.25 -1.31 20.72
C GLU A 212 6.67 0.07 21.05
N GLU A 213 6.00 0.66 20.08
CA GLU A 213 5.32 1.96 20.16
C GLU A 213 3.79 1.73 20.13
N GLN A 214 3.06 2.37 21.05
CA GLN A 214 1.60 2.19 21.17
C GLN A 214 0.81 3.50 20.96
N ASP A 215 1.39 4.64 21.30
CA ASP A 215 0.81 5.97 21.07
C ASP A 215 1.96 6.94 20.80
N VAL A 216 2.04 7.44 19.56
CA VAL A 216 3.05 8.40 19.12
C VAL A 216 2.34 9.66 18.63
N LYS A 217 2.77 10.81 19.15
CA LYS A 217 2.17 12.12 18.87
C LYS A 217 3.19 13.01 18.17
N ALA A 218 2.68 13.92 17.36
CA ALA A 218 3.44 14.97 16.70
C ALA A 218 4.55 14.48 15.74
N GLU A 219 4.44 13.25 15.22
CA GLU A 219 5.43 12.62 14.35
C GLU A 219 4.81 12.05 13.09
N LYS A 220 5.63 11.87 12.05
CA LYS A 220 5.20 11.19 10.82
C LYS A 220 4.84 9.73 11.14
N GLY A 221 3.63 9.34 10.77
CA GLY A 221 3.15 7.99 10.94
C GLY A 221 4.00 6.99 10.15
N ALA A 222 4.31 5.86 10.78
CA ALA A 222 4.90 4.72 10.12
C ALA A 222 4.28 3.44 10.68
N TYR A 223 4.45 2.33 9.98
CA TYR A 223 4.05 1.02 10.46
C TYR A 223 5.18 0.06 10.15
N PHE A 224 5.92 -0.34 11.18
CA PHE A 224 6.97 -1.35 11.07
C PHE A 224 6.66 -2.55 11.94
N VAL A 225 6.94 -3.73 11.41
CA VAL A 225 6.97 -4.98 12.13
C VAL A 225 8.41 -5.39 12.39
N GLN A 226 8.72 -5.72 13.64
CA GLN A 226 10.01 -6.25 14.05
C GLN A 226 9.85 -7.66 14.62
N THR A 227 10.57 -8.62 14.06
CA THR A 227 10.62 -9.99 14.58
C THR A 227 11.98 -10.62 14.29
N GLU A 228 12.26 -11.75 14.92
CA GLU A 228 13.44 -12.56 14.67
C GLU A 228 13.03 -13.91 14.10
N ILE A 229 13.71 -14.33 13.04
CA ILE A 229 13.49 -15.62 12.40
C ILE A 229 14.80 -16.37 12.22
N SER A 230 14.71 -17.69 12.14
CA SER A 230 15.75 -18.55 11.59
C SER A 230 15.27 -19.03 10.22
N LEU A 231 16.02 -18.72 9.18
CA LEU A 231 15.64 -19.03 7.80
C LEU A 231 16.60 -20.08 7.24
N SER A 232 16.13 -21.31 7.16
CA SER A 232 16.92 -22.45 6.67
C SER A 232 17.39 -22.24 5.24
N ALA A 233 18.43 -22.97 4.83
CA ALA A 233 18.95 -22.92 3.47
C ALA A 233 17.85 -23.15 2.44
N LYS A 234 17.80 -22.31 1.39
CA LYS A 234 16.80 -22.36 0.30
C LYS A 234 15.36 -22.14 0.73
N ALA A 235 15.10 -21.79 2.00
CA ALA A 235 13.76 -21.48 2.48
C ALA A 235 13.37 -20.03 2.19
N GLU A 236 12.07 -19.78 2.20
CA GLU A 236 11.48 -18.46 2.09
C GLU A 236 10.54 -18.18 3.27
N LYS A 237 10.39 -16.90 3.60
CA LYS A 237 9.41 -16.41 4.57
C LYS A 237 8.61 -15.28 3.93
N ASP A 238 7.30 -15.44 3.94
CA ASP A 238 6.34 -14.45 3.42
C ASP A 238 5.57 -13.77 4.54
N TRP A 239 5.23 -12.50 4.31
CA TRP A 239 4.27 -11.75 5.12
C TRP A 239 3.62 -10.64 4.29
N ILE A 240 2.54 -10.08 4.81
CA ILE A 240 1.85 -8.95 4.17
C ILE A 240 1.73 -7.78 5.14
N ILE A 241 1.76 -6.58 4.57
CA ILE A 241 1.35 -5.34 5.22
C ILE A 241 0.21 -4.76 4.36
N VAL A 242 -0.92 -4.47 4.99
CA VAL A 242 -2.14 -4.03 4.33
C VAL A 242 -2.50 -2.65 4.86
N ALA A 243 -2.70 -1.69 3.95
CA ALA A 243 -2.94 -0.30 4.28
C ALA A 243 -4.17 0.23 3.53
N ASP A 244 -5.09 0.88 4.25
CA ASP A 244 -6.28 1.46 3.65
C ASP A 244 -6.61 2.83 4.23
N VAL A 245 -7.36 3.61 3.46
CA VAL A 245 -7.64 5.03 3.75
C VAL A 245 -9.11 5.24 4.14
N ASN A 246 -9.39 6.37 4.78
CA ASN A 246 -10.77 6.84 5.04
C ASN A 246 -11.62 5.83 5.84
N LYS A 247 -11.07 5.28 6.92
CA LYS A 247 -11.75 4.29 7.77
C LYS A 247 -12.43 4.93 8.97
N SER A 248 -13.71 4.61 9.13
CA SER A 248 -14.47 4.90 10.34
C SER A 248 -14.20 3.86 11.43
N GLN A 249 -14.67 4.13 12.64
CA GLN A 249 -14.64 3.21 13.77
C GLN A 249 -15.33 1.88 13.42
N ALA A 250 -16.48 1.93 12.72
CA ALA A 250 -17.18 0.72 12.30
C ALA A 250 -16.34 -0.13 11.32
N SER A 251 -15.55 0.52 10.46
CA SER A 251 -14.63 -0.17 9.55
C SER A 251 -13.48 -0.83 10.32
N LEU A 252 -12.94 -0.13 11.32
CA LEU A 252 -11.89 -0.63 12.19
C LEU A 252 -12.33 -1.86 13.00
N VAL A 253 -13.55 -1.85 13.55
CA VAL A 253 -14.13 -3.01 14.24
C VAL A 253 -14.24 -4.20 13.29
N LYS A 254 -14.71 -4.00 12.05
CA LYS A 254 -14.79 -5.08 11.05
C LYS A 254 -13.42 -5.67 10.74
N ILE A 255 -12.39 -4.84 10.56
CA ILE A 255 -11.01 -5.31 10.32
C ILE A 255 -10.52 -6.11 11.53
N SER A 256 -10.72 -5.59 12.75
CA SER A 256 -10.35 -6.29 13.98
C SER A 256 -11.05 -7.64 14.12
N SER A 257 -12.33 -7.72 13.77
CA SER A 257 -13.07 -9.00 13.74
C SER A 257 -12.49 -9.98 12.73
N VAL A 258 -12.14 -9.53 11.52
CA VAL A 258 -11.48 -10.40 10.52
C VAL A 258 -10.15 -10.93 11.08
N LEU A 259 -9.31 -10.08 11.66
CA LEU A 259 -8.00 -10.48 12.18
C LEU A 259 -8.06 -11.41 13.41
N THR A 260 -9.18 -11.40 14.15
CA THR A 260 -9.35 -12.24 15.35
C THR A 260 -10.08 -13.55 15.07
N LEU A 261 -11.02 -13.55 14.12
CA LEU A 261 -11.84 -14.72 13.79
C LEU A 261 -11.23 -15.58 12.69
N GLU A 262 -10.52 -14.97 11.74
CA GLU A 262 -9.95 -15.69 10.61
C GLU A 262 -8.58 -16.26 10.96
N LYS A 263 -8.41 -17.55 10.71
CA LYS A 263 -7.13 -18.23 10.94
C LYS A 263 -6.04 -17.75 9.98
N ASN A 264 -6.42 -17.36 8.76
CA ASN A 264 -5.49 -16.93 7.73
C ASN A 264 -6.03 -15.69 6.98
N PRO A 265 -5.99 -14.50 7.58
CA PRO A 265 -6.47 -13.28 6.93
C PRO A 265 -5.71 -12.93 5.65
N ALA A 266 -4.47 -13.41 5.49
CA ALA A 266 -3.69 -13.20 4.28
C ALA A 266 -4.33 -13.85 3.05
N SER A 267 -4.94 -15.04 3.21
CA SER A 267 -5.63 -15.72 2.09
C SER A 267 -6.82 -14.92 1.56
N LEU A 268 -7.64 -14.33 2.44
CA LEU A 268 -8.76 -13.47 2.05
C LEU A 268 -8.31 -12.23 1.27
N VAL A 269 -7.16 -11.67 1.66
CA VAL A 269 -6.55 -10.55 0.93
C VAL A 269 -6.09 -10.99 -0.45
N GLU A 270 -5.43 -12.14 -0.57
CA GLU A 270 -4.98 -12.68 -1.86
C GLU A 270 -6.14 -12.99 -2.80
N GLU A 271 -7.24 -13.55 -2.29
CA GLU A 271 -8.48 -13.76 -3.04
C GLU A 271 -9.05 -12.44 -3.59
N ASP A 272 -9.11 -11.39 -2.77
CA ASP A 272 -9.63 -10.09 -3.20
C ASP A 272 -8.71 -9.38 -4.20
N VAL A 273 -7.40 -9.53 -4.05
CA VAL A 273 -6.41 -9.05 -5.04
C VAL A 273 -6.60 -9.78 -6.38
N ALA A 274 -6.85 -11.09 -6.37
CA ALA A 274 -7.11 -11.87 -7.58
C ALA A 274 -8.45 -11.50 -8.24
N ALA A 275 -9.49 -11.26 -7.44
CA ALA A 275 -10.78 -10.75 -7.90
C ALA A 275 -10.63 -9.38 -8.59
N GLY A 276 -9.81 -8.48 -8.02
CA GLY A 276 -9.50 -7.20 -8.63
C GLY A 276 -8.82 -7.33 -10.00
N THR A 277 -7.85 -8.23 -10.14
CA THR A 277 -7.23 -8.53 -11.44
C THR A 277 -8.26 -9.08 -12.43
N SER A 278 -9.15 -9.97 -11.99
CA SER A 278 -10.17 -10.56 -12.86
C SER A 278 -11.15 -9.51 -13.37
N HIS A 279 -11.63 -8.63 -12.50
CA HIS A 279 -12.52 -7.54 -12.87
C HIS A 279 -11.85 -6.52 -13.80
N LEU A 280 -10.57 -6.19 -13.59
CA LEU A 280 -9.79 -5.36 -14.51
C LEU A 280 -9.73 -5.98 -15.92
N VAL A 281 -9.52 -7.29 -16.00
CA VAL A 281 -9.49 -8.03 -17.26
C VAL A 281 -10.86 -7.99 -17.92
N GLU A 282 -11.96 -8.19 -17.19
CA GLU A 282 -13.33 -8.11 -17.72
C GLU A 282 -13.62 -6.73 -18.35
N LEU A 283 -13.34 -5.64 -17.63
CA LEU A 283 -13.54 -4.27 -18.10
C LEU A 283 -12.76 -3.99 -19.39
N ASN A 284 -11.50 -4.43 -19.43
CA ASN A 284 -10.63 -4.17 -20.57
C ASN A 284 -10.98 -5.09 -21.76
N ALA A 285 -11.35 -6.34 -21.49
CA ALA A 285 -11.80 -7.29 -22.51
C ALA A 285 -13.09 -6.84 -23.20
N ALA A 286 -14.00 -6.17 -22.49
CA ALA A 286 -15.20 -5.54 -23.05
C ALA A 286 -14.88 -4.44 -24.09
N ALA A 287 -13.62 -3.99 -24.15
CA ALA A 287 -13.09 -3.04 -25.14
C ALA A 287 -12.02 -3.66 -26.06
N ASP A 288 -12.08 -4.98 -26.29
CA ASP A 288 -11.20 -5.73 -27.19
C ASP A 288 -9.70 -5.69 -26.80
N ALA A 289 -9.39 -5.62 -25.51
CA ALA A 289 -8.00 -5.55 -25.03
C ALA A 289 -7.20 -6.87 -25.12
N LEU A 290 -7.86 -8.01 -25.29
CA LEU A 290 -7.21 -9.32 -25.24
C LEU A 290 -6.77 -9.77 -26.62
N GLN A 291 -5.45 -9.82 -26.82
CA GLN A 291 -4.81 -10.38 -28.01
C GLN A 291 -3.81 -11.46 -27.60
N LEU A 292 -3.65 -12.47 -28.46
CA LEU A 292 -2.65 -13.51 -28.29
C LEU A 292 -1.94 -13.73 -29.63
N THR A 293 -0.73 -13.22 -29.73
CA THR A 293 0.12 -13.36 -30.91
C THR A 293 1.44 -14.05 -30.53
N ALA A 294 2.34 -14.21 -31.50
CA ALA A 294 3.70 -14.64 -31.20
C ALA A 294 4.51 -13.57 -30.45
N ASP A 295 4.07 -12.31 -30.46
CA ASP A 295 4.76 -11.16 -29.85
C ASP A 295 4.02 -10.67 -28.59
N LYS A 296 4.39 -11.25 -27.44
CA LYS A 296 3.81 -10.92 -26.13
C LYS A 296 3.99 -9.44 -25.74
N PHE A 297 4.99 -8.74 -26.29
CA PHE A 297 5.18 -7.32 -26.02
C PHE A 297 4.11 -6.48 -26.69
N ARG A 298 3.71 -6.84 -27.93
CA ARG A 298 2.58 -6.21 -28.61
C ARG A 298 1.27 -6.49 -27.91
N ASP A 299 1.03 -7.74 -27.51
CA ASP A 299 -0.18 -8.13 -26.79
C ASP A 299 -0.34 -7.32 -25.49
N THR A 300 0.74 -7.23 -24.70
CA THR A 300 0.78 -6.46 -23.46
C THR A 300 0.61 -4.95 -23.71
N ARG A 301 1.22 -4.42 -24.78
CA ARG A 301 1.09 -3.01 -25.14
C ARG A 301 -0.35 -2.68 -25.54
N HIS A 302 -0.99 -3.53 -26.35
CA HIS A 302 -2.40 -3.39 -26.74
C HIS A 302 -3.31 -3.37 -25.51
N PHE A 303 -3.13 -4.33 -24.59
CA PHE A 303 -3.88 -4.36 -23.32
C PHE A 303 -3.75 -3.02 -22.56
N SER A 304 -2.53 -2.50 -22.41
CA SER A 304 -2.30 -1.23 -21.70
C SER A 304 -2.89 -0.01 -22.44
N ASN A 305 -2.83 0.02 -23.77
CA ASN A 305 -3.40 1.10 -24.57
C ASN A 305 -4.91 1.16 -24.41
N THR A 306 -5.59 0.01 -24.50
CA THR A 306 -7.04 -0.08 -24.28
C THR A 306 -7.40 0.35 -22.86
N LEU A 307 -6.64 -0.11 -21.86
CA LEU A 307 -6.86 0.23 -20.46
C LEU A 307 -6.81 1.76 -20.25
N PHE A 308 -5.76 2.43 -20.73
CA PHE A 308 -5.64 3.88 -20.58
C PHE A 308 -6.71 4.66 -21.34
N ASN A 309 -7.22 4.11 -22.45
CA ASN A 309 -8.34 4.70 -23.17
C ASN A 309 -9.63 4.63 -22.34
N ILE A 310 -9.99 3.46 -21.83
CA ILE A 310 -11.23 3.30 -21.04
C ILE A 310 -11.14 3.99 -19.67
N MET A 311 -9.95 4.07 -19.07
CA MET A 311 -9.76 4.84 -17.83
C MET A 311 -10.04 6.33 -18.02
N ARG A 312 -9.76 6.87 -19.22
CA ARG A 312 -9.96 8.30 -19.54
C ARG A 312 -11.35 8.58 -20.10
N GLY A 313 -11.85 7.72 -20.97
CA GLY A 313 -13.11 7.91 -21.72
C GLY A 313 -14.32 7.20 -21.13
N GLY A 314 -14.11 6.30 -20.17
CA GLY A 314 -15.13 5.38 -19.68
C GLY A 314 -15.23 4.11 -20.53
N ILE A 315 -16.00 3.16 -20.02
CA ILE A 315 -16.45 1.94 -20.70
C ILE A 315 -17.95 1.78 -20.45
N PHE A 316 -18.67 1.14 -21.37
CA PHE A 316 -20.07 0.80 -21.16
C PHE A 316 -20.20 -0.22 -20.02
N ASP A 317 -21.28 -0.13 -19.25
CA ASP A 317 -21.54 -1.01 -18.11
C ASP A 317 -21.72 -2.47 -18.57
N MET A 318 -22.72 -2.73 -19.41
CA MET A 318 -22.97 -4.08 -19.95
C MET A 318 -23.48 -4.04 -21.40
N ASN A 319 -22.57 -4.04 -22.38
CA ASN A 319 -22.90 -3.97 -23.80
C ASN A 319 -23.88 -2.80 -24.10
N TYR A 320 -25.07 -3.12 -24.61
CA TYR A 320 -26.16 -2.17 -24.88
C TYR A 320 -27.31 -2.26 -23.86
N GLN A 321 -27.10 -2.94 -22.73
CA GLN A 321 -28.10 -2.98 -21.66
C GLN A 321 -28.12 -1.64 -20.92
N ILE A 322 -29.32 -1.21 -20.53
CA ILE A 322 -29.54 0.06 -19.84
C ILE A 322 -30.44 -0.22 -18.64
N GLU A 323 -29.99 0.19 -17.46
CA GLU A 323 -30.78 0.07 -16.25
C GLU A 323 -31.83 1.18 -16.19
N LYS A 324 -33.10 0.79 -16.05
CA LYS A 324 -34.25 1.70 -16.07
C LYS A 324 -34.13 2.81 -15.03
N TRP A 325 -33.63 2.51 -13.84
CA TRP A 325 -33.52 3.47 -12.75
C TRP A 325 -32.51 4.59 -13.06
N ASP A 326 -31.35 4.25 -13.62
CA ASP A 326 -30.30 5.23 -13.97
C ASP A 326 -30.75 6.13 -15.13
N PHE A 327 -31.35 5.52 -16.17
CA PHE A 327 -31.87 6.27 -17.31
C PHE A 327 -33.03 7.20 -16.91
N SER A 328 -33.91 6.75 -16.02
CA SER A 328 -35.00 7.56 -15.45
C SER A 328 -34.47 8.77 -14.69
N GLU A 329 -33.48 8.55 -13.82
CA GLU A 329 -32.82 9.63 -13.07
C GLU A 329 -32.14 10.62 -14.02
N TYR A 330 -31.40 10.14 -15.01
CA TYR A 330 -30.80 10.96 -16.06
C TYR A 330 -31.84 11.85 -16.75
N LEU A 331 -32.94 11.26 -17.23
CA LEU A 331 -33.96 12.00 -17.99
C LEU A 331 -34.65 13.06 -17.13
N SER A 332 -34.93 12.75 -15.86
CA SER A 332 -35.53 13.68 -14.89
C SER A 332 -34.67 14.94 -14.67
N ARG A 333 -33.34 14.80 -14.75
CA ARG A 333 -32.36 15.88 -14.62
C ARG A 333 -32.14 16.61 -15.94
N ALA A 334 -32.19 15.90 -17.07
CA ALA A 334 -31.96 16.45 -18.41
C ALA A 334 -33.14 17.31 -18.88
N ASN A 335 -34.37 16.82 -18.79
CA ASN A 335 -35.56 17.57 -19.18
C ASN A 335 -36.82 17.10 -18.42
N LYS A 336 -37.31 17.96 -17.53
CA LYS A 336 -38.47 17.68 -16.65
C LYS A 336 -39.78 17.50 -17.41
N GLU A 337 -39.98 18.17 -18.54
CA GLU A 337 -41.21 18.06 -19.33
C GLU A 337 -41.23 16.72 -20.08
N VAL A 338 -40.12 16.37 -20.72
CA VAL A 338 -39.97 15.06 -21.41
C VAL A 338 -40.09 13.92 -20.41
N PHE A 339 -39.48 14.04 -19.24
CA PHE A 339 -39.61 13.03 -18.19
C PHE A 339 -41.07 12.77 -17.78
N LYS A 340 -41.88 13.81 -17.57
CA LYS A 340 -43.32 13.68 -17.28
C LYS A 340 -44.10 13.06 -18.42
N LEU A 341 -43.80 13.43 -19.66
CA LEU A 341 -44.46 12.86 -20.83
C LEU A 341 -44.11 11.37 -21.03
N ALA A 342 -42.91 10.95 -20.64
CA ALA A 342 -42.44 9.58 -20.76
C ALA A 342 -42.72 8.73 -19.51
N GLU A 343 -43.43 9.27 -18.52
CA GLU A 343 -43.67 8.62 -17.22
C GLU A 343 -44.38 7.27 -17.34
N GLU A 344 -45.31 7.11 -18.30
CA GLU A 344 -46.01 5.83 -18.55
C GLU A 344 -45.11 4.73 -19.13
N VAL A 345 -43.97 5.10 -19.74
CA VAL A 345 -43.01 4.17 -20.36
C VAL A 345 -41.83 3.89 -19.43
N ILE A 346 -41.50 4.85 -18.55
CA ILE A 346 -40.32 4.86 -17.68
C ILE A 346 -40.65 4.55 -16.21
N ASN A 347 -41.93 4.54 -15.81
CA ASN A 347 -42.40 3.83 -14.59
C ASN A 347 -42.79 2.39 -14.92
#